data_AF-A0A973TPW1-F1
#
_entry.id   AF-A0A973TPW1-F1
#
_cell.length_a   1.000
_cell.length_b   1.000
_cell.length_c   1.000
_cell.angle_alpha   90.00
_cell.angle_beta   90.00
_cell.angle_gamma   90.00
#
_symmetry.space_group_name_H-M   'P 1'
#
loop_
_entity.id
_entity.type
_entity.pdbx_description
1 polymer ?
#
loop_
_entity_poly.entity_id
_entity_poly.type
_entity_poly.pdbx_seq_one_letter_code
_entity_poly.pdbx_strand_id
1 'polypeptide(L)'
;MMPFPKLHDLYIGRVVLGTVLATWAIVLGLDLVQALLISELSDIGQGNYGFVQALVYVAYTAPRRAYALFPTAAVVGALMGLGQLAASSELTALRALGLSRRRLSGAVALALATLTLLMVVNGEMLAPWAQ
;
A
#
# COMPACT_ATOMS: atom_id res chain seq x y z
N MET A 1 -5.92 -29.97 14.34
CA MET A 1 -4.71 -29.26 14.80
C MET A 1 -4.15 -28.49 13.60
N MET A 2 -4.29 -27.17 13.59
CA MET A 2 -3.98 -26.30 12.45
C MET A 2 -2.52 -25.84 12.52
N PRO A 3 -1.65 -26.19 11.56
CA PRO A 3 -0.38 -25.50 11.40
C PRO A 3 -0.59 -24.33 10.44
N PHE A 4 -0.63 -23.11 10.99
CA PHE A 4 -0.31 -21.89 10.25
C PHE A 4 1.22 -21.74 10.23
N PRO A 5 1.86 -21.22 9.15
CA PRO A 5 1.42 -21.07 7.77
C PRO A 5 1.95 -22.21 6.85
N LYS A 6 1.10 -22.74 5.98
CA LYS A 6 1.54 -23.64 4.89
C LYS A 6 2.03 -22.81 3.70
N LEU A 7 2.90 -23.38 2.87
CA LEU A 7 3.57 -22.70 1.76
C LEU A 7 2.61 -21.91 0.83
N HIS A 8 1.40 -22.44 0.59
CA HIS A 8 0.36 -21.78 -0.23
C HIS A 8 -0.22 -20.51 0.40
N ASP A 9 -0.42 -20.49 1.72
CA ASP A 9 -0.96 -19.31 2.41
C ASP A 9 0.06 -18.15 2.36
N LEU A 10 1.35 -18.50 2.50
CA LEU A 10 2.48 -17.58 2.39
C LEU A 10 2.64 -17.03 0.96
N TYR A 11 2.42 -17.88 -0.04
CA TYR A 11 2.48 -17.48 -1.44
C TYR A 11 1.37 -16.49 -1.80
N ILE A 12 0.11 -16.78 -1.45
CA ILE A 12 -1.01 -15.85 -1.67
C ILE A 12 -0.76 -14.52 -0.95
N GLY A 13 -0.31 -14.59 0.31
CA GLY A 13 0.07 -13.43 1.07
C GLY A 13 1.15 -12.60 0.37
N ARG A 14 2.20 -13.24 -0.14
CA ARG A 14 3.32 -12.55 -0.84
C ARG A 14 2.87 -11.87 -2.12
N VAL A 15 2.02 -12.51 -2.92
CA VAL A 15 1.46 -11.92 -4.15
C VAL A 15 0.62 -10.70 -3.81
N VAL A 16 -0.31 -10.83 -2.86
CA VAL A 16 -1.18 -9.72 -2.43
C VAL A 16 -0.38 -8.58 -1.80
N LEU A 17 0.60 -8.88 -0.95
CA LEU A 17 1.48 -7.87 -0.37
C LEU A 17 2.25 -7.12 -1.46
N GLY A 18 2.78 -7.85 -2.44
CA GLY A 18 3.51 -7.26 -3.56
C GLY A 18 2.64 -6.31 -4.38
N THR A 19 1.41 -6.73 -4.73
CA THR A 19 0.49 -5.89 -5.50
C THR A 19 0.00 -4.69 -4.70
N VAL A 20 -0.30 -4.86 -3.41
CA VAL A 20 -0.69 -3.74 -2.52
C VAL A 20 0.43 -2.71 -2.39
N LEU A 21 1.66 -3.16 -2.13
CA LEU A 21 2.81 -2.26 -2.02
C LEU A 21 3.09 -1.54 -3.33
N ALA A 22 2.97 -2.23 -4.47
CA ALA A 22 3.14 -1.61 -5.78
C ALA A 22 2.07 -0.56 -6.06
N THR A 23 0.79 -0.88 -5.83
CA THR A 23 -0.32 0.07 -6.00
C THR A 23 -0.15 1.28 -5.08
N TRP A 24 0.21 1.05 -3.81
CA TRP A 24 0.45 2.13 -2.86
C TRP A 24 1.63 3.02 -3.25
N ALA A 25 2.74 2.43 -3.69
CA ALA A 25 3.90 3.19 -4.16
C ALA A 25 3.58 4.05 -5.39
N ILE A 26 2.78 3.53 -6.33
CA ILE A 26 2.35 4.28 -7.51
C ILE A 26 1.43 5.44 -7.10
N VAL A 27 0.40 5.18 -6.30
CA VAL A 27 -0.56 6.20 -5.86
C VAL A 27 0.14 7.30 -5.06
N LEU A 28 1.01 6.92 -4.13
CA LEU A 28 1.80 7.86 -3.35
C LEU A 28 2.79 8.64 -4.23
N GLY A 29 3.51 7.97 -5.13
CA GLY A 29 4.45 8.61 -6.04
C GLY A 29 3.77 9.65 -6.93
N LEU A 30 2.61 9.33 -7.48
CA LEU A 30 1.81 10.27 -8.27
C LEU A 30 1.34 11.46 -7.42
N ASP A 31 0.89 11.22 -6.19
CA ASP A 31 0.48 12.29 -5.27
C ASP A 31 1.63 13.22 -4.89
N LEU A 32 2.83 12.69 -4.64
CA LEU A 32 4.03 13.49 -4.33
C LEU A 32 4.49 14.31 -5.53
N VAL A 33 4.46 13.73 -6.74
CA VAL A 33 4.79 14.46 -7.97
C VAL A 33 3.77 15.55 -8.23
N GLN A 34 2.48 15.29 -8.04
CA GLN A 34 1.44 16.33 -8.12
C GLN A 34 1.64 17.41 -7.07
N ALA A 35 2.03 17.06 -5.85
CA ALA A 35 2.32 18.04 -4.80
C ALA A 35 3.48 18.97 -5.21
N LEU A 36 4.59 18.40 -5.70
CA LEU A 36 5.75 19.17 -6.18
C LEU A 36 5.42 20.06 -7.38
N LEU A 37 4.66 19.54 -8.35
CA LEU A 37 4.38 20.23 -9.60
C LEU A 37 3.25 21.26 -9.45
N ILE A 38 2.16 20.96 -8.74
CA ILE A 38 0.96 21.81 -8.77
C ILE A 38 0.96 22.82 -7.62
N SER A 39 1.42 22.40 -6.43
CA SER A 39 1.39 23.25 -5.23
C SER A 39 2.53 24.27 -5.25
N GLU A 40 3.72 23.86 -5.68
CA GLU A 40 4.90 24.74 -5.62
C GLU A 40 5.24 25.46 -6.92
N LEU A 41 4.90 24.94 -8.13
CA LEU A 41 5.10 25.74 -9.37
C LEU A 41 4.24 27.00 -9.41
N SER A 42 3.12 27.04 -8.67
CA SER A 42 2.30 28.24 -8.56
C SER A 42 2.91 29.32 -7.65
N ASP A 43 3.82 28.95 -6.73
CA ASP A 43 4.49 29.86 -5.78
C ASP A 43 5.97 30.10 -6.11
N ILE A 44 6.52 29.40 -7.12
CA ILE A 44 7.83 29.69 -7.70
C ILE A 44 7.76 31.08 -8.36
N GLY A 45 8.16 32.10 -7.59
CA GLY A 45 8.14 33.51 -7.98
C GLY A 45 7.80 34.50 -6.85
N GLN A 46 7.28 34.02 -5.70
CA GLN A 46 6.95 34.86 -4.53
C GLN A 46 8.03 34.69 -3.42
N GLY A 47 9.19 35.35 -3.58
CA GLY A 47 10.23 35.43 -2.54
C GLY A 47 11.39 34.42 -2.66
N ASN A 48 12.10 34.17 -1.55
CA ASN A 48 13.31 33.32 -1.46
C ASN A 48 12.98 31.82 -1.35
N TYR A 49 11.98 31.36 -2.10
CA TYR A 49 11.46 30.00 -2.08
C TYR A 49 11.95 29.25 -3.33
N GLY A 50 12.98 28.42 -3.17
CA GLY A 50 13.61 27.67 -4.24
C GLY A 50 13.10 26.23 -4.36
N PHE A 51 13.41 25.58 -5.48
CA PHE A 51 13.10 24.17 -5.76
C PHE A 51 13.51 23.19 -4.63
N VAL A 52 14.58 23.52 -3.90
CA VAL A 52 15.07 22.71 -2.78
C VAL A 52 14.12 22.76 -1.57
N GLN A 53 13.52 23.92 -1.26
CA GLN A 53 12.54 24.04 -0.16
C GLN A 53 11.25 23.29 -0.48
N ALA A 54 10.79 23.35 -1.73
CA ALA A 54 9.66 22.55 -2.22
C ALA A 54 9.89 21.05 -1.98
N LEU A 55 11.08 20.56 -2.30
CA LEU A 55 11.45 19.16 -2.18
C LEU A 55 11.50 18.70 -0.71
N VAL A 56 12.02 19.54 0.18
CA VAL A 56 12.01 19.29 1.63
C VAL A 56 10.57 19.29 2.18
N TYR A 57 9.73 20.23 1.76
CA TYR A 57 8.34 20.31 2.20
C TYR A 57 7.52 19.09 1.76
N VAL A 58 7.67 18.66 0.51
CA VAL A 58 6.99 17.45 0.02
C VAL A 58 7.53 16.20 0.70
N ALA A 59 8.84 16.11 0.97
CA ALA A 59 9.40 15.00 1.75
C ALA A 59 8.82 14.97 3.18
N TYR A 60 8.61 16.13 3.80
CA TYR A 60 8.04 16.23 5.15
C TYR A 60 6.55 15.84 5.20
N THR A 61 5.79 16.17 4.16
CA THR A 61 4.37 15.81 4.07
C THR A 61 4.13 14.39 3.54
N ALA A 62 5.18 13.71 3.03
CA ALA A 62 5.09 12.37 2.48
C ALA A 62 4.56 11.30 3.46
N PRO A 63 5.00 11.21 4.73
CA PRO A 63 4.52 10.20 5.68
C PRO A 63 3.02 10.33 5.95
N ARG A 64 2.51 11.56 6.01
CA ARG A 64 1.09 11.86 6.20
C ARG A 64 0.26 11.45 4.98
N ARG A 65 0.72 11.80 3.77
CA ARG A 65 0.08 11.41 2.50
C ARG A 65 0.06 9.89 2.33
N ALA A 66 1.18 9.23 2.66
CA ALA A 66 1.32 7.78 2.73
C ALA A 66 0.23 7.11 3.57
N TYR A 67 -0.03 7.64 4.77
CA TYR A 67 -1.06 7.13 5.67
C TYR A 67 -2.48 7.37 5.12
N ALA A 68 -2.77 8.56 4.62
CA ALA A 68 -4.09 8.92 4.11
C ALA A 68 -4.50 8.10 2.87
N LEU A 69 -3.53 7.78 2.00
CA LEU A 69 -3.75 7.05 0.74
C LEU A 69 -3.68 5.53 0.90
N PHE A 70 -3.19 5.03 2.03
CA PHE A 70 -3.01 3.60 2.24
C PHE A 70 -4.31 2.78 2.14
N PRO A 71 -5.44 3.16 2.78
CA PRO A 71 -6.66 2.34 2.74
C PRO A 71 -7.22 2.14 1.33
N THR A 72 -7.20 3.19 0.50
CA THR A 72 -7.70 3.13 -0.88
C THR A 72 -6.76 2.28 -1.75
N ALA A 73 -5.44 2.48 -1.62
CA ALA A 73 -4.45 1.69 -2.32
C ALA A 73 -4.48 0.20 -1.92
N ALA A 74 -4.73 -0.09 -0.63
CA ALA A 74 -4.81 -1.45 -0.12
C ALA A 74 -5.98 -2.23 -0.72
N VAL A 75 -7.15 -1.61 -0.87
CA VAL A 75 -8.31 -2.24 -1.50
C VAL A 75 -8.01 -2.53 -2.98
N VAL A 76 -7.52 -1.54 -3.72
CA VAL A 76 -7.22 -1.69 -5.15
C VAL A 76 -6.14 -2.75 -5.37
N GLY A 77 -5.04 -2.68 -4.62
CA GLY A 77 -3.93 -3.63 -4.74
C GLY A 77 -4.30 -5.05 -4.32
N ALA A 78 -5.17 -5.22 -3.33
CA ALA A 78 -5.66 -6.55 -2.94
C ALA A 78 -6.57 -7.16 -4.02
N LEU A 79 -7.44 -6.36 -4.63
CA LEU A 79 -8.27 -6.79 -5.77
C LEU A 79 -7.40 -7.16 -6.97
N MET A 80 -6.35 -6.39 -7.27
CA MET A 80 -5.41 -6.71 -8.34
C MET A 80 -4.65 -8.01 -8.07
N GLY A 81 -4.15 -8.22 -6.85
CA GLY A 81 -3.42 -9.45 -6.48
C GLY A 81 -4.30 -10.70 -6.53
N LEU A 82 -5.52 -10.61 -6.00
CA LEU A 82 -6.50 -11.70 -6.11
C LEU A 82 -6.97 -11.91 -7.55
N GLY A 83 -7.09 -10.85 -8.33
CA GLY A 83 -7.42 -10.89 -9.75
C GLY A 83 -6.36 -11.61 -10.57
N GLN A 84 -5.08 -11.35 -10.31
CA GLN A 84 -3.96 -12.07 -10.95
C GLN A 84 -3.99 -13.56 -10.64
N LEU A 85 -4.14 -13.93 -9.35
CA LEU A 85 -4.27 -15.33 -8.93
C LEU A 85 -5.49 -16.03 -9.53
N ALA A 86 -6.57 -15.29 -9.77
CA ALA A 86 -7.76 -15.81 -10.44
C ALA A 86 -7.52 -15.99 -11.95
N ALA A 87 -6.85 -15.03 -12.60
CA ALA A 87 -6.54 -15.05 -14.03
C ALA A 87 -5.56 -16.17 -14.40
N SER A 88 -4.56 -16.44 -13.55
CA SER A 88 -3.64 -17.57 -13.72
C SER A 88 -4.26 -18.93 -13.34
N SER A 89 -5.55 -18.95 -12.96
CA SER A 89 -6.26 -20.13 -12.45
C SER A 89 -5.68 -20.75 -11.17
N GLU A 90 -4.69 -20.13 -10.53
CA GLU A 90 -4.08 -20.60 -9.27
C GLU A 90 -5.10 -20.63 -8.12
N LEU A 91 -5.95 -19.60 -8.04
CA LEU A 91 -7.03 -19.53 -7.05
C LEU A 91 -8.06 -20.66 -7.24
N THR A 92 -8.27 -21.09 -8.48
CA THR A 92 -9.19 -22.18 -8.83
C THR A 92 -8.54 -23.54 -8.58
N ALA A 93 -7.26 -23.70 -8.90
CA ALA A 93 -6.48 -24.91 -8.60
C ALA A 93 -6.40 -25.17 -7.09
N LEU A 94 -6.12 -24.14 -6.29
CA LEU A 94 -6.09 -24.26 -4.82
C LEU A 94 -7.45 -24.67 -4.24
N ARG A 95 -8.55 -24.17 -4.80
CA ARG A 95 -9.91 -24.58 -4.41
C ARG A 95 -10.21 -26.02 -4.82
N ALA A 96 -9.74 -26.48 -5.98
CA ALA A 96 -9.90 -27.87 -6.42
C ALA A 96 -9.18 -28.86 -5.49
N LEU A 97 -8.11 -28.43 -4.81
CA LEU A 97 -7.41 -29.19 -3.76
C LEU A 97 -8.13 -29.21 -2.41
N GLY A 98 -9.34 -28.64 -2.31
CA GLY A 98 -10.14 -28.65 -1.09
C GLY A 98 -9.84 -27.50 -0.11
N LEU A 99 -9.13 -26.45 -0.55
CA LEU A 99 -8.93 -25.26 0.29
C LEU A 99 -10.23 -24.45 0.41
N SER A 100 -10.65 -24.18 1.64
CA SER A 100 -11.85 -23.40 1.92
C SER A 100 -11.64 -21.91 1.61
N ARG A 101 -12.70 -21.26 1.10
CA ARG A 101 -12.71 -19.81 0.81
C ARG A 101 -12.33 -18.96 2.03
N ARG A 102 -12.79 -19.38 3.22
CA ARG A 102 -12.50 -18.70 4.50
C ARG A 102 -11.02 -18.74 4.86
N ARG A 103 -10.32 -19.82 4.53
CA ARG A 103 -8.88 -19.93 4.80
C ARG A 103 -8.08 -19.02 3.87
N LEU A 104 -8.47 -18.97 2.60
CA LEU A 104 -7.89 -18.06 1.62
C LEU A 104 -8.08 -16.58 2.02
N SER A 105 -9.30 -16.20 2.41
CA SER A 105 -9.58 -14.84 2.88
C SER A 105 -8.82 -14.53 4.18
N GLY A 106 -8.62 -15.52 5.06
CA GLY A 106 -7.82 -15.37 6.27
C GLY A 106 -6.34 -15.06 5.97
N ALA A 107 -5.74 -15.72 4.99
CA ALA A 107 -4.36 -15.44 4.57
C ALA A 107 -4.20 -14.02 4.03
N VAL A 108 -5.16 -13.57 3.20
CA VAL A 108 -5.21 -12.20 2.67
C VAL A 108 -5.41 -11.18 3.78
N ALA A 109 -6.35 -11.44 4.70
CA ALA A 109 -6.64 -10.56 5.83
C ALA A 109 -5.41 -10.41 6.74
N LEU A 110 -4.67 -11.48 7.00
CA LEU A 110 -3.45 -11.44 7.81
C LEU A 110 -2.34 -10.63 7.13
N ALA A 111 -2.17 -10.77 5.81
CA ALA A 111 -1.25 -9.96 5.03
C ALA A 111 -1.61 -8.46 5.10
N LEU A 112 -2.87 -8.12 4.86
CA LEU A 112 -3.34 -6.73 4.94
C LEU A 112 -3.24 -6.18 6.36
N ALA A 113 -3.62 -6.95 7.38
CA ALA A 113 -3.50 -6.55 8.78
C ALA A 113 -2.05 -6.23 9.16
N THR A 114 -1.08 -6.99 8.63
CA THR A 114 0.34 -6.72 8.86
C THR A 114 0.74 -5.34 8.29
N LEU A 115 0.31 -5.02 7.06
CA LEU A 115 0.58 -3.70 6.46
C LEU A 115 -0.18 -2.57 7.18
N THR A 116 -1.44 -2.81 7.58
CA THR A 116 -2.21 -1.84 8.36
C THR A 116 -1.52 -1.55 9.69
N LEU A 117 -1.00 -2.56 10.38
CA LEU A 117 -0.26 -2.37 11.62
C LEU A 117 0.98 -1.48 11.41
N LEU A 118 1.74 -1.72 10.35
CA LEU A 118 2.88 -0.88 9.98
C LEU A 118 2.45 0.57 9.70
N MET A 119 1.30 0.77 9.07
CA MET A 119 0.76 2.11 8.80
C MET A 119 0.23 2.79 10.05
N VAL A 120 -0.35 2.06 11.00
CA VAL A 120 -0.72 2.61 12.32
C VAL A 120 0.52 3.09 13.06
N VAL A 121 1.60 2.30 13.07
CA VAL A 121 2.87 2.71 13.69
C VAL A 121 3.44 3.96 13.00
N ASN A 122 3.40 4.01 11.66
CA ASN A 122 3.78 5.21 10.89
C ASN A 122 2.89 6.41 11.24
N GLY A 123 1.58 6.22 11.34
CA GLY A 123 0.61 7.26 11.70
C GLY A 123 0.82 7.83 13.10
N GLU A 124 1.10 6.98 14.10
CA GLU A 124 1.31 7.41 15.49
C GLU A 124 2.68 8.08 15.69
N MET A 125 3.71 7.67 14.95
CA MET A 125 5.09 8.16 15.14
C MET A 125 5.44 9.34 14.22
N LEU A 126 5.02 9.30 12.95
CA LEU A 126 5.46 10.23 11.91
C LEU A 126 4.38 11.25 11.52
N ALA A 127 3.09 10.92 11.66
CA ALA A 127 2.03 11.89 11.35
C ALA A 127 1.95 13.10 12.31
N PRO A 128 2.28 13.00 13.62
CA PRO A 128 2.30 14.18 14.50
C PRO A 128 3.44 15.14 14.16
N TRP A 129 4.50 14.63 13.53
CA TRP A 129 5.67 15.42 13.17
C TRP A 129 5.43 16.18 11.86
N ALA A 130 4.63 15.63 10.95
CA ALA A 130 4.29 16.22 9.66
C ALA A 130 3.11 17.24 9.69
N GLN A 131 2.79 17.83 10.86
CA GLN A 131 1.74 18.84 11.03
C GLN A 131 2.23 20.27 10.79
#